data_AF-A0A955RVM7-F1
#
_entry.id   AF-A0A955RVM7-F1
#
_cell.length_a   1.000
_cell.length_b   1.000
_cell.length_c   1.000
_cell.angle_alpha   90.00
_cell.angle_beta   90.00
_cell.angle_gamma   90.00
#
_symmetry.space_group_name_H-M   'P 1'
#
loop_
_entity.id
_entity.type
_entity.pdbx_description
1 polymer ?
#
loop_
_entity_poly.entity_id
_entity_poly.type
_entity_poly.pdbx_seq_one_letter_code
_entity_poly.pdbx_strand_id
1 'polypeptide(L)'
;MRFPSLKFQIRAVSAIIVLLFAAEQIVWAVPNHPAGGYDFSSAKIFTSPEIFTAGTGIRSDTARIEETYKGAGDVRIHLIQDAHTNASAQFNISVIINRLLTERKLQTVYLEAGDGDVSLSALKSGTEKSRRISVGEKYVRKGFMQGAEFANLTSDLDFSLWGVEDQRLYEDALNEYRRISEGREKALQYLASADSLMNAVRHEVLSKPALELYESRKRFLNHESGIQEYVADLERLAADSKTDAEAFPLLTDFIRIKKTEDEINFEKAQQERDLAVDSLEISAAESISRSFR
;
A
#
# COMPACT_ATOMS: atom_id res chain seq x y z
N MET A 1 -20.98 -41.65 -37.77
CA MET A 1 -20.15 -40.56 -37.17
C MET A 1 -19.42 -41.12 -35.96
N ARG A 2 -18.08 -41.18 -35.98
CA ARG A 2 -17.29 -41.58 -34.80
C ARG A 2 -17.00 -40.33 -33.98
N PHE A 3 -17.49 -40.29 -32.75
CA PHE A 3 -17.16 -39.20 -31.83
C PHE A 3 -15.67 -39.30 -31.45
N PRO A 4 -14.95 -38.18 -31.37
CA PRO A 4 -13.57 -38.17 -30.91
C PRO A 4 -13.48 -38.67 -29.47
N SER A 5 -12.36 -39.31 -29.13
CA SER A 5 -12.14 -39.83 -27.77
C SER A 5 -12.12 -38.70 -26.74
N LEU A 6 -12.55 -38.99 -25.51
CA LEU A 6 -12.55 -38.02 -24.41
C LEU A 6 -11.19 -37.34 -24.21
N LYS A 7 -10.09 -38.08 -24.42
CA LYS A 7 -8.72 -37.55 -24.38
C LYS A 7 -8.44 -36.52 -25.48
N PHE A 8 -9.01 -36.70 -26.67
CA PHE A 8 -8.90 -35.73 -27.76
C PHE A 8 -9.72 -34.46 -27.47
N GLN A 9 -10.92 -34.62 -26.91
CA GLN A 9 -11.78 -33.50 -26.52
C GLN A 9 -11.12 -32.64 -25.43
N ILE A 10 -10.54 -33.25 -24.40
CA ILE A 10 -9.83 -32.53 -23.33
C ILE A 10 -8.63 -31.77 -23.90
N ARG A 11 -7.82 -32.39 -24.78
CA ARG A 11 -6.68 -31.72 -25.43
C ARG A 11 -7.10 -30.54 -26.29
N ALA A 12 -8.21 -30.66 -27.03
CA ALA A 12 -8.74 -29.57 -27.84
C ALA A 12 -9.21 -28.40 -26.98
N VAL A 13 -9.92 -28.66 -25.88
CA VAL A 13 -10.39 -27.62 -24.95
C VAL A 13 -9.20 -26.94 -24.26
N SER A 14 -8.21 -27.70 -23.77
CA SER A 14 -7.01 -27.13 -23.16
C SER A 14 -6.22 -26.24 -24.14
N ALA A 15 -6.09 -26.66 -25.41
CA ALA A 15 -5.42 -25.84 -26.42
C ALA A 15 -6.17 -24.52 -26.69
N ILE A 16 -7.50 -24.55 -26.72
CA ILE A 16 -8.33 -23.34 -26.88
C ILE A 16 -8.15 -22.41 -25.68
N ILE A 17 -8.17 -22.93 -24.45
CA ILE A 17 -7.99 -22.12 -23.24
C ILE A 17 -6.61 -21.46 -23.22
N VAL A 18 -5.54 -22.21 -23.52
CA VAL A 18 -4.18 -21.66 -23.59
C VAL A 18 -4.09 -20.55 -24.64
N LEU A 19 -4.74 -20.74 -25.79
CA LEU A 19 -4.72 -19.76 -26.88
C LEU A 19 -5.51 -18.49 -26.52
N LEU A 20 -6.62 -18.62 -25.78
CA LEU A 20 -7.39 -17.49 -25.26
C LEU A 20 -6.60 -16.71 -24.20
N PHE A 21 -5.96 -17.39 -23.23
CA PHE A 21 -5.13 -16.73 -22.23
C PHE A 21 -3.89 -16.07 -22.85
N ALA A 22 -3.25 -16.70 -23.84
CA ALA A 22 -2.13 -16.08 -24.55
C ALA A 22 -2.58 -14.83 -25.33
N ALA A 23 -3.75 -14.88 -25.98
CA ALA A 23 -4.31 -13.71 -26.65
C ALA A 23 -4.66 -12.58 -25.68
N GLU A 24 -5.23 -12.89 -24.51
CA GLU A 24 -5.52 -11.92 -23.46
C GLU A 24 -4.24 -11.23 -22.95
N GLN A 25 -3.19 -12.00 -22.69
CA GLN A 25 -1.90 -11.47 -22.24
C GLN A 25 -1.25 -10.57 -23.31
N ILE A 26 -1.38 -10.90 -24.59
CA ILE A 26 -0.89 -10.05 -25.69
C ILE A 26 -1.68 -8.75 -25.78
N VAL A 27 -3.01 -8.79 -25.64
CA VAL A 27 -3.87 -7.59 -25.69
C VAL A 27 -3.56 -6.64 -24.53
N TRP A 28 -3.30 -7.16 -23.33
CA TRP A 28 -2.90 -6.37 -22.16
C TRP A 28 -1.43 -5.91 -22.16
N ALA A 29 -0.55 -6.61 -22.89
CA ALA A 29 0.86 -6.25 -23.02
C ALA A 29 1.11 -5.12 -24.04
N VAL A 30 0.10 -4.69 -24.81
CA VAL A 30 0.20 -3.51 -25.70
C VAL A 30 0.16 -2.25 -24.83
N PRO A 31 1.26 -1.46 -24.77
CA PRO A 31 1.23 -0.17 -24.09
C PRO A 31 0.29 0.76 -24.86
N ASN A 32 -0.68 1.35 -24.15
CA ASN A 32 -1.67 2.32 -24.65
C ASN A 32 -2.92 1.75 -25.36
N HIS A 33 -3.60 0.75 -24.78
CA HIS A 33 -4.98 0.46 -25.19
C HIS A 33 -5.91 1.59 -24.69
N PRO A 34 -6.63 2.31 -25.58
CA PRO A 34 -7.55 3.37 -25.15
C PRO A 34 -8.89 2.74 -24.78
N ALA A 35 -8.98 2.17 -23.58
CA ALA A 35 -10.25 1.78 -22.99
C ALA A 35 -10.73 2.91 -22.07
N GLY A 36 -11.66 3.73 -22.56
CA GLY A 36 -12.39 4.72 -21.75
C GLY A 36 -11.56 5.95 -21.39
N GLY A 37 -11.73 7.03 -22.17
CA GLY A 37 -11.00 8.27 -21.99
C GLY A 37 -11.20 8.92 -20.62
N TYR A 38 -10.10 9.01 -19.88
CA TYR A 38 -9.68 10.24 -19.22
C TYR A 38 -8.22 10.47 -19.59
N ASP A 39 -7.98 11.50 -20.40
CA ASP A 39 -6.66 11.94 -20.80
C ASP A 39 -5.99 12.67 -19.62
N PHE A 40 -5.26 11.92 -18.79
CA PHE A 40 -4.37 12.49 -17.76
C PHE A 40 -2.99 12.87 -18.32
N SER A 41 -2.77 12.83 -19.64
CA SER A 41 -1.44 13.01 -20.24
C SER A 41 -0.94 14.47 -20.26
N SER A 42 -1.73 15.44 -19.80
CA SER A 42 -1.32 16.85 -19.72
C SER A 42 -0.84 17.34 -18.34
N ALA A 43 -0.68 16.47 -17.34
CA ALA A 43 -0.15 16.85 -16.02
C ALA A 43 1.07 16.02 -15.61
N LYS A 44 2.13 16.04 -16.44
CA LYS A 44 3.47 15.62 -16.00
C LYS A 44 4.23 16.80 -15.41
N ILE A 45 4.02 17.03 -14.12
CA ILE A 45 5.06 17.55 -13.22
C ILE A 45 5.01 16.69 -11.96
N PHE A 46 5.62 15.50 -12.04
CA PHE A 46 6.01 14.75 -10.86
C PHE A 46 7.32 15.37 -10.37
N THR A 47 7.21 16.38 -9.52
CA THR A 47 8.36 16.80 -8.71
C THR A 47 8.40 15.89 -7.50
N SER A 48 9.58 15.29 -7.25
CA SER A 48 9.95 14.60 -6.02
C SER A 48 9.45 15.35 -4.77
N PRO A 49 9.33 14.69 -3.60
CA PRO A 49 8.95 15.37 -2.36
C PRO A 49 10.03 16.38 -1.98
N GLU A 50 9.96 17.56 -2.57
CA GLU A 50 10.63 18.74 -2.06
C GLU A 50 10.01 18.96 -0.68
N ILE A 51 10.89 19.05 0.31
CA ILE A 51 10.56 19.60 1.61
C ILE A 51 10.15 21.05 1.34
N PHE A 52 8.90 21.25 0.93
CA PHE A 52 8.28 22.56 0.70
C PHE A 52 7.95 23.15 2.07
N THR A 53 8.98 23.61 2.77
CA THR A 53 8.89 24.48 3.94
C THR A 53 8.51 25.91 3.55
N ALA A 54 8.58 26.27 2.27
CA ALA A 54 8.21 27.59 1.76
C ALA A 54 6.83 27.57 1.10
N GLY A 55 5.77 27.80 1.88
CA GLY A 55 4.46 28.23 1.34
C GLY A 55 3.23 27.43 1.78
N THR A 56 3.38 26.30 2.49
CA THR A 56 2.25 25.55 3.11
C THR A 56 2.21 25.69 4.63
N GLY A 57 3.33 26.13 5.23
CA GLY A 57 3.50 26.18 6.66
C GLY A 57 3.84 24.82 7.28
N ILE A 58 3.19 23.72 6.90
CA ILE A 58 3.21 22.41 7.58
C ILE A 58 4.65 21.91 7.84
N ARG A 59 4.97 21.62 9.12
CA ARG A 59 6.28 21.07 9.52
C ARG A 59 6.35 19.58 9.20
N SER A 60 7.53 19.10 8.81
CA SER A 60 7.78 17.68 8.46
C SER A 60 7.61 16.70 9.61
N ASP A 61 7.55 17.19 10.86
CA ASP A 61 7.27 16.38 12.06
C ASP A 61 5.77 16.09 12.25
N THR A 62 4.89 16.80 11.53
CA THR A 62 3.43 16.69 11.68
C THR A 62 2.80 15.97 10.50
N ALA A 63 3.28 16.22 9.27
CA ALA A 63 2.78 15.58 8.05
C ALA A 63 3.86 15.54 6.95
N ARG A 64 3.65 14.67 5.98
CA ARG A 64 4.40 14.65 4.71
C ARG A 64 3.43 14.92 3.56
N ILE A 65 3.87 15.72 2.59
CA ILE A 65 3.16 15.87 1.32
C ILE A 65 3.55 14.68 0.45
N GLU A 66 2.59 13.80 0.14
CA GLU A 66 2.81 12.68 -0.78
C GLU A 66 2.79 13.16 -2.23
N GLU A 67 1.78 13.97 -2.59
CA GLU A 67 1.52 14.35 -3.98
C GLU A 67 1.04 15.79 -4.08
N THR A 68 1.24 16.40 -5.25
CA THR A 68 0.69 17.71 -5.60
C THR A 68 0.28 17.70 -7.07
N TYR A 69 -0.95 18.14 -7.33
CA TYR A 69 -1.51 18.24 -8.68
C TYR A 69 -1.92 19.68 -8.97
N LYS A 70 -1.64 20.16 -10.19
CA LYS A 70 -2.10 21.46 -10.67
C LYS A 70 -3.16 21.26 -11.74
N GLY A 71 -4.42 21.54 -11.37
CA GLY A 71 -5.54 21.57 -12.31
C GLY A 71 -5.62 22.88 -13.10
N ALA A 72 -6.60 22.96 -14.00
CA ALA A 72 -6.83 24.14 -14.83
C ALA A 72 -7.47 25.34 -14.08
N GLY A 73 -8.05 25.10 -12.90
CA GLY A 73 -8.71 26.14 -12.10
C GLY A 73 -7.84 26.72 -10.99
N ASP A 74 -8.30 27.82 -10.41
CA ASP A 74 -7.63 28.54 -9.31
C ASP A 74 -8.01 28.02 -7.91
N VAL A 75 -8.82 26.96 -7.83
CA VAL A 75 -9.22 26.34 -6.56
C VAL A 75 -8.12 25.44 -6.04
N ARG A 76 -7.74 25.64 -4.78
CA ARG A 76 -6.81 24.75 -4.06
C ARG A 76 -7.57 23.84 -3.11
N ILE A 77 -7.37 22.54 -3.26
CA ILE A 77 -7.89 21.51 -2.37
C ILE A 77 -6.72 20.94 -1.57
N HIS A 78 -6.90 20.81 -0.26
CA HIS A 78 -5.98 20.12 0.62
C HIS A 78 -6.60 18.78 1.00
N LEU A 79 -6.05 17.69 0.46
CA LEU A 79 -6.45 16.34 0.83
C LEU A 79 -5.54 15.85 1.96
N ILE A 80 -6.14 15.46 3.08
CA ILE A 80 -5.41 14.93 4.24
C ILE A 80 -5.73 13.44 4.29
N GLN A 81 -4.72 12.59 4.10
CA GLN A 81 -4.90 11.15 4.21
C GLN A 81 -4.96 10.74 5.68
N ASP A 82 -5.96 9.91 6.01
CA ASP A 82 -6.16 9.43 7.37
C ASP A 82 -5.60 8.01 7.55
N ALA A 83 -4.75 7.83 8.57
CA ALA A 83 -4.46 6.53 9.12
C ALA A 83 -5.50 6.23 10.22
N HIS A 84 -6.61 5.62 9.81
CA HIS A 84 -7.73 5.32 10.70
C HIS A 84 -7.29 4.62 11.99
N THR A 85 -7.91 5.00 13.10
CA THR A 85 -7.68 4.45 14.46
C THR A 85 -6.26 4.64 15.04
N ASN A 86 -5.33 5.25 14.31
CA ASN A 86 -4.02 5.63 14.84
C ASN A 86 -4.11 6.95 15.60
N ALA A 87 -4.12 6.90 16.93
CA ALA A 87 -4.28 8.09 17.77
C ALA A 87 -3.24 9.20 17.46
N SER A 88 -1.98 8.85 17.21
CA SER A 88 -0.95 9.84 16.88
C SER A 88 -1.25 10.55 15.55
N ALA A 89 -1.69 9.80 14.55
CA ALA A 89 -2.10 10.36 13.26
C ALA A 89 -3.31 11.30 13.43
N GLN A 90 -4.32 10.89 14.20
CA GLN A 90 -5.51 11.72 14.46
C GLN A 90 -5.14 13.04 15.17
N PHE A 91 -4.24 13.00 16.15
CA PHE A 91 -3.76 14.22 16.79
C PHE A 91 -2.99 15.12 15.81
N ASN A 92 -2.15 14.55 14.95
CA ASN A 92 -1.45 15.31 13.92
C ASN A 92 -2.41 15.94 12.92
N ILE A 93 -3.44 15.21 12.47
CA ILE A 93 -4.52 15.74 11.62
C ILE A 93 -5.17 16.96 12.28
N SER A 94 -5.44 16.89 13.59
CA SER A 94 -6.04 18.03 14.30
C SER A 94 -5.15 19.28 14.29
N VAL A 95 -3.82 19.10 14.38
CA VAL A 95 -2.84 20.18 14.29
C VAL A 95 -2.80 20.76 12.88
N ILE A 96 -2.78 19.90 11.86
CA ILE A 96 -2.78 20.31 10.45
C ILE A 96 -4.03 21.13 10.13
N ILE A 97 -5.21 20.67 10.55
CA ILE A 97 -6.48 21.37 10.33
C ILE A 97 -6.46 22.76 10.95
N ASN A 98 -6.14 22.86 12.25
CA ASN A 98 -6.08 24.15 12.95
C ASN A 98 -5.13 25.15 12.25
N ARG A 99 -4.01 24.63 11.74
CA ARG A 99 -3.04 25.43 11.01
C ARG A 99 -3.57 25.92 9.68
N LEU A 100 -4.13 25.03 8.86
CA LEU A 100 -4.70 25.39 7.56
C LEU A 100 -5.84 26.39 7.71
N LEU A 101 -6.73 26.18 8.70
CA LEU A 101 -7.81 27.12 9.04
C LEU A 101 -7.25 28.52 9.35
N THR A 102 -6.21 28.60 10.18
CA THR A 102 -5.60 29.88 10.58
C THR A 102 -4.88 30.56 9.42
N GLU A 103 -4.00 29.84 8.72
CA GLU A 103 -3.11 30.41 7.71
C GLU A 103 -3.80 30.70 6.37
N ARG A 104 -4.90 30.00 6.07
CA ARG A 104 -5.62 30.11 4.79
C ARG A 104 -7.05 30.64 4.95
N LYS A 105 -7.47 30.94 6.18
CA LYS A 105 -8.82 31.44 6.51
C LYS A 105 -9.93 30.54 5.94
N LEU A 106 -9.70 29.23 5.99
CA LEU A 106 -10.68 28.23 5.60
C LEU A 106 -11.79 28.15 6.67
N GLN A 107 -13.00 27.78 6.27
CA GLN A 107 -14.18 27.75 7.16
C GLN A 107 -14.90 26.40 7.20
N THR A 108 -14.53 25.48 6.31
CA THR A 108 -15.18 24.18 6.16
C THR A 108 -14.13 23.11 5.95
N VAL A 109 -14.25 22.00 6.68
CA VAL A 109 -13.48 20.77 6.48
C VAL A 109 -14.45 19.68 6.05
N TYR A 110 -14.16 19.05 4.92
CA TYR A 110 -14.97 17.96 4.40
C TYR A 110 -14.49 16.63 4.95
N LEU A 111 -15.42 15.75 5.36
CA LEU A 111 -15.10 14.47 6.02
C LEU A 111 -15.70 13.28 5.29
N GLU A 112 -14.89 12.24 5.17
CA GLU A 112 -15.32 10.89 4.81
C GLU A 112 -16.14 10.28 5.97
N ALA A 113 -17.01 9.32 5.66
CA ALA A 113 -17.82 8.61 6.67
C ALA A 113 -18.78 9.50 7.48
N GLY A 114 -19.24 10.61 6.91
CA GLY A 114 -20.32 11.45 7.44
C GLY A 114 -21.18 12.01 6.32
N ASP A 115 -22.43 12.36 6.63
CA ASP A 115 -23.36 13.04 5.70
C ASP A 115 -23.89 14.32 6.34
N GLY A 116 -23.81 15.43 5.61
CA GLY A 116 -24.28 16.74 6.06
C GLY A 116 -23.42 17.40 7.13
N ASP A 117 -24.01 18.26 7.96
CA ASP A 117 -23.30 18.95 9.04
C ASP A 117 -23.03 18.00 10.21
N VAL A 118 -21.76 17.66 10.41
CA VAL A 118 -21.28 16.79 11.48
C VAL A 118 -20.45 17.57 12.52
N SER A 119 -20.65 18.89 12.57
CA SER A 119 -19.93 19.78 13.50
C SER A 119 -20.29 19.49 14.96
N LEU A 120 -19.28 19.55 15.83
CA LEU A 120 -19.42 19.39 17.28
C LEU A 120 -19.59 20.73 18.01
N SER A 121 -19.91 21.80 17.27
CA SER A 121 -20.05 23.17 17.78
C SER A 121 -21.06 23.29 18.93
N ALA A 122 -22.14 22.50 18.91
CA ALA A 122 -23.13 22.45 19.99
C ALA A 122 -22.54 22.02 21.34
N LEU A 123 -21.46 21.21 21.34
CA LEU A 123 -20.78 20.74 22.55
C LEU A 123 -19.80 21.76 23.12
N LYS A 124 -19.48 22.83 22.38
CA LYS A 124 -18.60 23.91 22.84
C LYS A 124 -19.27 24.80 23.87
N SER A 125 -20.55 25.11 23.64
CA SER A 125 -21.32 25.98 24.52
C SER A 125 -21.52 25.32 25.89
N GLY A 126 -21.14 26.01 26.96
CA GLY A 126 -21.30 25.51 28.33
C GLY A 126 -20.29 24.45 28.77
N THR A 127 -19.27 24.12 27.95
CA THR A 127 -18.22 23.17 28.35
C THR A 127 -16.83 23.80 28.30
N GLU A 128 -16.17 23.82 29.45
CA GLU A 128 -14.78 24.25 29.59
C GLU A 128 -13.84 23.55 28.60
N LYS A 129 -12.93 24.31 27.97
CA LYS A 129 -12.01 23.81 26.94
C LYS A 129 -11.15 22.65 27.42
N SER A 130 -10.65 22.72 28.66
CA SER A 130 -9.86 21.65 29.27
C SER A 130 -10.63 20.32 29.37
N ARG A 131 -11.93 20.38 29.66
CA ARG A 131 -12.81 19.22 29.69
C ARG A 131 -13.05 18.66 28.30
N ARG A 132 -13.25 19.53 27.29
CA ARG A 132 -13.39 19.12 25.88
C ARG A 132 -12.15 18.36 25.40
N ILE A 133 -10.96 18.87 25.70
CA ILE A 133 -9.68 18.22 25.37
C ILE A 133 -9.57 16.85 26.05
N SER A 134 -9.75 16.80 27.37
CA SER A 134 -9.62 15.55 28.14
C SER A 134 -10.58 14.45 27.66
N VAL A 135 -11.83 14.82 27.37
CA VAL A 135 -12.82 13.87 26.84
C VAL A 135 -12.47 13.48 25.40
N GLY A 136 -12.18 14.45 24.53
CA GLY A 136 -11.84 14.20 23.13
C GLY A 136 -10.65 13.26 22.98
N GLU A 137 -9.57 13.48 23.74
CA GLU A 137 -8.39 12.61 23.72
C GLU A 137 -8.73 11.16 24.06
N LYS A 138 -9.65 10.94 25.01
CA LYS A 138 -10.11 9.59 25.37
C LYS A 138 -10.87 8.93 24.22
N TYR A 139 -11.67 9.67 23.47
CA TYR A 139 -12.40 9.11 22.31
C TYR A 139 -11.48 8.87 21.11
N VAL A 140 -10.53 9.77 20.84
CA VAL A 140 -9.49 9.58 19.81
C VAL A 140 -8.67 8.31 20.09
N ARG A 141 -8.20 8.14 21.33
CA ARG A 141 -7.42 6.96 21.74
C ARG A 141 -8.20 5.65 21.68
N LYS A 142 -9.53 5.71 21.71
CA LYS A 142 -10.41 4.54 21.55
C LYS A 142 -10.80 4.26 20.09
N GLY A 143 -10.40 5.12 19.16
CA GLY A 143 -10.80 5.03 17.75
C GLY A 143 -12.25 5.44 17.48
N PHE A 144 -12.87 6.19 18.39
CA PHE A 144 -14.26 6.66 18.26
C PHE A 144 -14.39 8.10 17.77
N MET A 145 -13.27 8.83 17.66
CA MET A 145 -13.25 10.22 17.22
C MET A 145 -12.06 10.43 16.28
N GLN A 146 -12.33 11.07 15.15
CA GLN A 146 -11.35 11.46 14.15
C GLN A 146 -10.65 12.77 14.53
N GLY A 147 -9.51 13.05 13.90
CA GLY A 147 -8.69 14.22 14.15
C GLY A 147 -9.40 15.52 13.81
N ALA A 148 -10.25 15.52 12.79
CA ALA A 148 -11.06 16.67 12.42
C ALA A 148 -12.17 16.98 13.44
N GLU A 149 -12.85 15.95 13.93
CA GLU A 149 -13.82 16.06 15.02
C GLU A 149 -13.14 16.56 16.29
N PHE A 150 -11.96 16.03 16.62
CA PHE A 150 -11.16 16.50 17.76
C PHE A 150 -10.75 17.97 17.59
N ALA A 151 -10.30 18.37 16.40
CA ALA A 151 -10.00 19.78 16.11
C ALA A 151 -11.22 20.66 16.27
N ASN A 152 -12.37 20.24 15.72
CA ASN A 152 -13.61 20.99 15.82
C ASN A 152 -14.03 21.12 17.27
N LEU A 153 -14.02 20.04 18.04
CA LEU A 153 -14.41 20.04 19.45
C LEU A 153 -13.48 20.88 20.33
N THR A 154 -12.17 20.90 20.08
CA THR A 154 -11.18 21.49 21.02
C THR A 154 -10.67 22.86 20.63
N SER A 155 -10.80 23.26 19.36
CA SER A 155 -10.37 24.56 18.88
C SER A 155 -11.35 25.68 19.26
N ASP A 156 -10.82 26.89 19.40
CA ASP A 156 -11.63 28.13 19.53
C ASP A 156 -11.93 28.75 18.16
N LEU A 157 -11.40 28.16 17.08
CA LEU A 157 -11.73 28.54 15.71
C LEU A 157 -13.18 28.16 15.38
N ASP A 158 -13.85 29.04 14.65
CA ASP A 158 -15.19 28.82 14.11
C ASP A 158 -15.08 28.25 12.70
N PHE A 159 -15.45 26.98 12.56
CA PHE A 159 -15.45 26.26 11.29
C PHE A 159 -16.44 25.09 11.36
N SER A 160 -16.91 24.68 10.18
CA SER A 160 -17.85 23.57 9.99
C SER A 160 -17.14 22.29 9.57
N LEU A 161 -17.70 21.17 10.01
CA LEU A 161 -17.40 19.84 9.47
C LEU A 161 -18.56 19.43 8.57
N TRP A 162 -18.27 19.11 7.32
CA TRP A 162 -19.28 18.68 6.36
C TRP A 162 -18.96 17.29 5.83
N GLY A 163 -19.81 16.33 6.15
CA GLY A 163 -19.77 14.98 5.62
C GLY A 163 -20.05 14.98 4.12
N VAL A 164 -19.22 14.28 3.35
CA VAL A 164 -19.36 14.14 1.88
C VAL A 164 -19.77 12.73 1.45
N GLU A 165 -20.13 11.87 2.39
CA GLU A 165 -20.59 10.51 2.11
C GLU A 165 -21.95 10.53 1.42
N ASP A 166 -22.12 9.69 0.39
CA ASP A 166 -23.44 9.40 -0.15
C ASP A 166 -24.05 8.27 0.67
N GLN A 167 -24.99 8.60 1.56
CA GLN A 167 -25.61 7.62 2.46
C GLN A 167 -26.24 6.44 1.70
N ARG A 168 -26.80 6.67 0.51
CA ARG A 168 -27.39 5.59 -0.30
C ARG A 168 -26.31 4.65 -0.82
N LEU A 169 -25.19 5.19 -1.31
CA LEU A 169 -24.06 4.34 -1.73
C LEU A 169 -23.46 3.55 -0.56
N TYR A 170 -23.38 4.16 0.63
CA TYR A 170 -22.94 3.47 1.84
C TYR A 170 -23.87 2.30 2.19
N GLU A 171 -25.19 2.53 2.19
CA GLU A 171 -26.19 1.50 2.47
C GLU A 171 -26.17 0.37 1.42
N ASP A 172 -26.03 0.71 0.14
CA ASP A 172 -25.90 -0.26 -0.95
C ASP A 172 -24.65 -1.13 -0.77
N ALA A 173 -23.50 -0.52 -0.45
CA ALA A 173 -22.26 -1.23 -0.18
C ALA A 173 -22.38 -2.16 1.03
N LEU A 174 -23.04 -1.72 2.10
CA LEU A 174 -23.26 -2.53 3.30
C LEU A 174 -24.17 -3.74 3.01
N ASN A 175 -25.22 -3.55 2.21
CA ASN A 175 -26.12 -4.63 1.82
C ASN A 175 -25.42 -5.64 0.91
N GLU A 176 -24.60 -5.17 -0.03
CA GLU A 176 -23.79 -6.05 -0.89
C GLU A 176 -22.77 -6.84 -0.06
N TYR A 177 -22.10 -6.19 0.91
CA TYR A 177 -21.20 -6.88 1.83
C TYR A 177 -21.92 -7.96 2.64
N ARG A 178 -23.12 -7.71 3.17
CA ARG A 178 -23.93 -8.70 3.88
C ARG A 178 -24.24 -9.89 2.99
N ARG A 179 -24.75 -9.64 1.78
CA ARG A 179 -25.10 -10.67 0.80
C ARG A 179 -23.91 -11.56 0.43
N ILE A 180 -22.73 -10.97 0.21
CA ILE A 180 -21.50 -11.72 -0.06
C ILE A 180 -21.07 -12.50 1.18
N SER A 181 -21.15 -11.89 2.37
CA SER A 181 -20.72 -12.49 3.62
C SER A 181 -21.52 -13.73 4.00
N GLU A 182 -22.83 -13.75 3.72
CA GLU A 182 -23.70 -14.92 3.93
C GLU A 182 -23.26 -16.14 3.12
N GLY A 183 -22.74 -15.93 1.91
CA GLY A 183 -22.24 -16.98 1.02
C GLY A 183 -20.77 -17.34 1.23
N ARG A 184 -20.03 -16.54 2.00
CA ARG A 184 -18.56 -16.62 2.12
C ARG A 184 -18.09 -18.01 2.54
N GLU A 185 -18.70 -18.58 3.58
CA GLU A 185 -18.27 -19.88 4.11
C GLU A 185 -18.43 -21.00 3.07
N LYS A 186 -19.58 -21.04 2.38
CA LYS A 186 -19.83 -22.01 1.29
C LYS A 186 -18.87 -21.80 0.12
N ALA A 187 -18.60 -20.56 -0.25
CA ALA A 187 -17.64 -20.23 -1.31
C ALA A 187 -16.22 -20.67 -0.94
N LEU A 188 -15.78 -20.43 0.30
CA LEU A 188 -14.48 -20.88 0.81
C LEU A 188 -14.37 -22.41 0.83
N GLN A 189 -15.42 -23.12 1.25
CA GLN A 189 -15.46 -24.58 1.20
C GLN A 189 -15.37 -25.12 -0.23
N TYR A 190 -16.06 -24.48 -1.17
CA TYR A 190 -15.98 -24.83 -2.59
C TYR A 190 -14.57 -24.59 -3.15
N LEU A 191 -13.97 -23.44 -2.86
CA LEU A 191 -12.60 -23.12 -3.28
C LEU A 191 -11.57 -24.09 -2.69
N ALA A 192 -11.72 -24.46 -1.41
CA ALA A 192 -10.85 -25.46 -0.78
C ALA A 192 -11.00 -26.85 -1.42
N SER A 193 -12.22 -27.23 -1.78
CA SER A 193 -12.50 -28.48 -2.49
C SER A 193 -11.90 -28.47 -3.90
N ALA A 194 -12.03 -27.36 -4.62
CA ALA A 194 -11.43 -27.16 -5.93
C ALA A 194 -9.90 -27.19 -5.86
N ASP A 195 -9.28 -26.52 -4.89
CA ASP A 195 -7.82 -26.57 -4.70
C ASP A 195 -7.35 -27.99 -4.37
N SER A 196 -8.08 -28.72 -3.53
CA SER A 196 -7.78 -30.13 -3.21
C SER A 196 -7.83 -31.01 -4.45
N LEU A 197 -8.84 -30.85 -5.31
CA LEU A 197 -8.94 -31.57 -6.58
C LEU A 197 -7.80 -31.18 -7.53
N MET A 198 -7.50 -29.88 -7.64
CA MET A 198 -6.37 -29.41 -8.46
C MET A 198 -5.04 -29.95 -7.96
N ASN A 199 -4.83 -30.05 -6.65
CA ASN A 199 -3.64 -30.66 -6.07
C ASN A 199 -3.54 -32.14 -6.44
N ALA A 200 -4.63 -32.91 -6.38
CA ALA A 200 -4.63 -34.30 -6.82
C ALA A 200 -4.26 -34.43 -8.31
N VAL A 201 -4.88 -33.63 -9.18
CA VAL A 201 -4.60 -33.63 -10.62
C VAL A 201 -3.14 -33.22 -10.92
N ARG A 202 -2.60 -32.24 -10.19
CA ARG A 202 -1.19 -31.82 -10.33
C ARG A 202 -0.24 -32.99 -10.10
N HIS A 203 -0.48 -33.79 -9.06
CA HIS A 203 0.37 -34.95 -8.74
C HIS A 203 0.29 -36.06 -9.79
N GLU A 204 -0.83 -36.17 -10.52
CA GLU A 204 -0.99 -37.15 -11.60
C GLU A 204 -0.43 -36.68 -12.94
N VAL A 205 -0.52 -35.38 -13.24
CA VAL A 205 -0.23 -34.82 -14.57
C VAL A 205 1.15 -34.18 -14.68
N LEU A 206 1.63 -33.54 -13.61
CA LEU A 206 2.93 -32.86 -13.66
C LEU A 206 4.08 -33.86 -13.59
N SER A 207 5.15 -33.57 -14.33
CA SER A 207 6.42 -34.26 -14.12
C SER A 207 6.98 -33.91 -12.74
N LYS A 208 7.83 -34.77 -12.19
CA LYS A 208 8.48 -34.52 -10.89
C LYS A 208 9.15 -33.13 -10.80
N PRO A 209 9.96 -32.68 -11.79
CA PRO A 209 10.54 -31.33 -11.75
C PRO A 209 9.50 -30.20 -11.79
N ALA A 210 8.41 -30.37 -12.56
CA ALA A 210 7.35 -29.37 -12.65
C ALA A 210 6.54 -29.27 -11.35
N LEU A 211 6.33 -30.40 -10.68
CA LEU A 211 5.68 -30.43 -9.36
C LEU A 211 6.56 -29.76 -8.30
N GLU A 212 7.87 -30.07 -8.26
CA GLU A 212 8.82 -29.41 -7.36
C GLU A 212 8.87 -27.90 -7.57
N LEU A 213 8.89 -27.44 -8.83
CA LEU A 213 8.83 -26.02 -9.17
C LEU A 213 7.54 -25.37 -8.68
N TYR A 214 6.40 -26.02 -8.89
CA TYR A 214 5.10 -25.53 -8.45
C TYR A 214 5.05 -25.36 -6.92
N GLU A 215 5.49 -26.36 -6.16
CA GLU A 215 5.49 -26.33 -4.70
C GLU A 215 6.47 -25.27 -4.16
N SER A 216 7.65 -25.13 -4.78
CA SER A 216 8.62 -24.08 -4.42
C SER A 216 8.03 -22.67 -4.61
N ARG A 217 7.37 -22.44 -5.77
CA ARG A 217 6.68 -21.17 -6.04
C ARG A 217 5.54 -20.91 -5.06
N LYS A 218 4.77 -21.95 -4.71
CA LYS A 218 3.66 -21.85 -3.76
C LYS A 218 4.15 -21.41 -2.38
N ARG A 219 5.21 -22.06 -1.85
CA ARG A 219 5.83 -21.67 -0.57
C ARG A 219 6.30 -20.21 -0.58
N PHE A 220 6.94 -19.79 -1.66
CA PHE A 220 7.43 -18.41 -1.78
C PHE A 220 6.28 -17.39 -1.78
N LEU A 221 5.23 -17.60 -2.56
CA LEU A 221 4.09 -16.69 -2.64
C LEU A 221 3.26 -16.64 -1.34
N ASN A 222 3.25 -17.74 -0.59
CA ASN A 222 2.60 -17.81 0.72
C ASN A 222 3.47 -17.26 1.87
N HIS A 223 4.67 -16.75 1.57
CA HIS A 223 5.66 -16.30 2.57
C HIS A 223 6.12 -17.42 3.53
N GLU A 224 6.04 -18.68 3.10
CA GLU A 224 6.53 -19.85 3.84
C GLU A 224 8.04 -20.09 3.60
N SER A 225 8.61 -19.47 2.55
CA SER A 225 10.04 -19.50 2.23
C SER A 225 10.54 -18.13 1.78
N GLY A 226 11.80 -17.83 2.06
CA GLY A 226 12.44 -16.58 1.62
C GLY A 226 12.79 -16.59 0.13
N ILE A 227 13.08 -15.41 -0.43
CA ILE A 227 13.52 -15.27 -1.83
C ILE A 227 14.83 -16.03 -2.10
N GLN A 228 15.74 -16.09 -1.13
CA GLN A 228 17.02 -16.79 -1.27
C GLN A 228 16.83 -18.32 -1.42
N GLU A 229 15.88 -18.89 -0.69
CA GLU A 229 15.52 -20.31 -0.76
C GLU A 229 14.82 -20.62 -2.10
N TYR A 230 13.89 -19.76 -2.51
CA TYR A 230 13.19 -19.90 -3.78
C TYR A 230 14.14 -19.85 -4.97
N VAL A 231 15.11 -18.91 -4.98
CA VAL A 231 16.11 -18.82 -6.04
C VAL A 231 17.04 -20.04 -6.06
N ALA A 232 17.42 -20.58 -4.90
CA ALA A 232 18.23 -21.80 -4.83
C ALA A 232 17.46 -23.02 -5.40
N ASP A 233 16.16 -23.13 -5.12
CA ASP A 233 15.30 -24.15 -5.72
C ASP A 233 15.24 -24.01 -7.25
N LEU A 234 15.10 -22.78 -7.77
CA LEU A 234 15.10 -22.51 -9.22
C LEU A 234 16.41 -22.90 -9.89
N GLU A 235 17.56 -22.55 -9.29
CA GLU A 235 18.89 -22.88 -9.80
C GLU A 235 19.08 -24.40 -9.88
N ARG A 236 18.73 -25.12 -8.79
CA ARG A 236 18.79 -26.58 -8.75
C ARG A 236 17.88 -27.21 -9.81
N LEU A 237 16.64 -26.77 -9.91
CA LEU A 237 15.67 -27.31 -10.87
C LEU A 237 16.07 -27.04 -12.33
N ALA A 238 16.67 -25.89 -12.61
CA ALA A 238 17.23 -25.57 -13.92
C ALA A 238 18.38 -26.52 -14.28
N ALA A 239 19.32 -26.75 -13.34
CA ALA A 239 20.42 -27.69 -13.53
C ALA A 239 19.92 -29.14 -13.75
N ASP A 240 19.00 -29.61 -12.90
CA ASP A 240 18.40 -30.96 -12.99
C ASP A 240 17.65 -31.16 -14.31
N SER A 241 17.00 -30.11 -14.81
CA SER A 241 16.23 -30.14 -16.07
C SER A 241 17.07 -29.79 -17.30
N LYS A 242 18.38 -29.56 -17.15
CA LYS A 242 19.28 -29.08 -18.23
C LYS A 242 18.76 -27.85 -18.95
N THR A 243 18.07 -26.97 -18.20
CA THR A 243 17.56 -25.70 -18.69
C THR A 243 18.66 -24.67 -18.54
N ASP A 244 18.88 -23.89 -19.58
CA ASP A 244 19.88 -22.83 -19.57
C ASP A 244 19.44 -21.69 -18.64
N ALA A 245 20.12 -21.55 -17.50
CA ALA A 245 19.86 -20.49 -16.54
C ALA A 245 20.32 -19.12 -17.05
N GLU A 246 21.25 -19.07 -18.02
CA GLU A 246 21.71 -17.82 -18.63
C GLU A 246 20.63 -17.15 -19.49
N ALA A 247 19.61 -17.91 -19.90
CA ALA A 247 18.43 -17.38 -20.56
C ALA A 247 17.55 -16.50 -19.64
N PHE A 248 17.85 -16.44 -18.34
CA PHE A 248 17.10 -15.69 -17.32
C PHE A 248 18.00 -14.67 -16.60
N PRO A 249 18.27 -13.50 -17.21
CA PRO A 249 19.26 -12.54 -16.70
C PRO A 249 19.04 -12.11 -15.24
N LEU A 250 17.80 -11.91 -14.83
CA LEU A 250 17.47 -11.51 -13.45
C LEU A 250 17.82 -12.61 -12.43
N LEU A 251 17.63 -13.87 -12.79
CA LEU A 251 17.99 -15.00 -11.95
C LEU A 251 19.52 -15.09 -11.85
N THR A 252 20.23 -14.94 -12.97
CA THR A 252 21.70 -14.92 -13.02
C THR A 252 22.27 -13.77 -12.19
N ASP A 253 21.70 -12.57 -12.30
CA ASP A 253 22.11 -11.40 -11.52
C ASP A 253 21.89 -11.61 -10.02
N PHE A 254 20.76 -12.21 -9.63
CA PHE A 254 20.49 -12.54 -8.23
C PHE A 254 21.50 -13.57 -7.68
N ILE A 255 21.78 -14.64 -8.44
CA ILE A 255 22.77 -15.66 -8.06
C ILE A 255 24.15 -15.02 -7.90
N ARG A 256 24.54 -14.12 -8.83
CA ARG A 256 25.80 -13.36 -8.73
C ARG A 256 25.85 -12.50 -7.48
N ILE A 257 24.78 -11.75 -7.19
CA ILE A 257 24.70 -10.91 -5.99
C ILE A 257 24.86 -11.75 -4.74
N LYS A 258 24.13 -12.87 -4.63
CA LYS A 258 24.23 -13.80 -3.49
C LYS A 258 25.66 -14.31 -3.31
N LYS A 259 26.32 -14.72 -4.40
CA LYS A 259 27.71 -15.18 -4.34
C LYS A 259 28.66 -14.08 -3.89
N THR A 260 28.47 -12.85 -4.37
CA THR A 260 29.26 -11.69 -3.91
C THR A 260 28.98 -11.38 -2.44
N GLU A 261 27.74 -11.51 -1.98
CA GLU A 261 27.35 -11.32 -0.58
C GLU A 261 28.02 -12.35 0.34
N ASP A 262 28.09 -13.62 -0.07
CA ASP A 262 28.77 -14.70 0.67
C ASP A 262 30.28 -14.43 0.85
N GLU A 263 30.89 -13.61 -0.01
CA GLU A 263 32.30 -13.19 0.08
C GLU A 263 32.51 -12.00 1.05
N ILE A 264 31.43 -11.33 1.50
CA ILE A 264 31.53 -10.18 2.39
C ILE A 264 31.79 -10.64 3.84
N ASN A 265 32.87 -10.13 4.43
CA ASN A 265 33.09 -10.24 5.87
C ASN A 265 32.31 -9.15 6.61
N PHE A 266 31.06 -9.46 6.97
CA PHE A 266 30.17 -8.53 7.66
C PHE A 266 30.70 -8.06 9.01
N GLU A 267 31.46 -8.91 9.73
CA GLU A 267 32.05 -8.54 11.01
C GLU A 267 33.10 -7.44 10.83
N LYS A 268 33.96 -7.58 9.82
CA LYS A 268 34.94 -6.55 9.45
C LYS A 268 34.25 -5.28 8.94
N ALA A 269 33.22 -5.40 8.10
CA ALA A 269 32.48 -4.25 7.60
C ALA A 269 31.79 -3.46 8.73
N GLN A 270 31.25 -4.16 9.72
CA GLN A 270 30.64 -3.56 10.91
C GLN A 270 31.68 -2.83 11.77
N GLN A 271 32.85 -3.43 12.00
CA GLN A 271 33.97 -2.78 12.70
C GLN A 271 34.43 -1.50 12.00
N GLU A 272 34.58 -1.53 10.66
CA GLU A 272 34.95 -0.35 9.87
C GLU A 272 33.89 0.75 9.96
N ARG A 273 32.61 0.38 9.94
CA ARG A 273 31.49 1.32 10.11
C ARG A 273 31.53 2.00 11.48
N ASP A 274 31.71 1.23 12.54
CA ASP A 274 31.72 1.76 13.91
C ASP A 274 32.91 2.71 14.12
N LEU A 275 34.10 2.36 13.60
CA LEU A 275 35.27 3.25 13.58
C LEU A 275 35.01 4.55 12.79
N ALA A 276 34.28 4.48 11.68
CA ALA A 276 33.93 5.66 10.89
C ALA A 276 32.94 6.57 11.65
N VAL A 277 31.95 6.00 12.34
CA VAL A 277 31.00 6.77 13.19
C VAL A 277 31.73 7.46 14.32
N ASP A 278 32.59 6.75 15.04
CA ASP A 278 33.41 7.31 16.13
C ASP A 278 34.28 8.48 15.63
N SER A 279 34.85 8.35 14.42
CA SER A 279 35.67 9.42 13.83
C SER A 279 34.86 10.69 13.51
N LEU A 280 33.58 10.53 13.14
CA LEU A 280 32.68 11.65 12.86
C LEU A 280 32.24 12.34 14.14
N GLU A 281 32.00 11.59 15.23
CA GLU A 281 31.67 12.17 16.53
C GLU A 281 32.84 13.01 17.09
N ILE A 282 34.06 12.50 16.95
CA ILE A 282 35.28 13.23 17.34
C ILE A 282 35.45 14.51 16.49
N SER A 283 35.27 14.41 15.18
CA SER A 283 35.37 15.58 14.28
C SER A 283 34.29 16.64 14.55
N ALA A 284 33.05 16.20 14.83
CA ALA A 284 31.96 17.09 15.21
C ALA A 284 32.26 17.81 16.53
N ALA A 285 32.75 17.10 17.54
CA ALA A 285 33.15 17.68 18.83
C ALA A 285 34.30 18.71 18.68
N GLU A 286 35.28 18.43 17.84
CA GLU A 286 36.37 19.38 17.54
C GLU A 286 35.89 20.62 16.78
N SER A 287 34.95 20.47 15.85
CA SER A 287 34.37 21.59 15.09
C SER A 287 33.57 22.53 15.99
N ILE A 288 32.82 21.98 16.94
CA ILE A 288 32.07 22.73 17.96
C ILE A 288 33.06 23.49 18.85
N SER A 289 34.11 22.83 19.32
CA SER A 289 35.17 23.46 20.14
C SER A 289 35.84 24.65 19.44
N ARG A 290 36.05 24.57 18.11
CA ARG A 290 36.63 25.68 17.32
C ARG A 290 35.65 26.82 17.03
N SER A 291 34.33 26.58 16.97
CA SER A 291 33.35 27.65 16.79
C SER A 291 33.11 28.48 18.06
N PHE A 292 33.58 28.00 19.22
CA PHE A 292 33.49 28.67 20.51
C PHE A 292 34.80 29.38 20.94
N ARG A 293 35.76 29.56 20.02
CA ARG A 293 36.94 30.42 20.18
C ARG A 293 36.87 31.60 19.22
#